data_AF-A0A1V3NUU5-F1
#
_entry.id   AF-A0A1V3NUU5-F1
#
_cell.length_a   1.000
_cell.length_b   1.000
_cell.length_c   1.000
_cell.angle_alpha   90.00
_cell.angle_beta   90.00
_cell.angle_gamma   90.00
#
_symmetry.space_group_name_H-M   'P 1'
#
loop_
_entity.id
_entity.type
_entity.pdbx_description
1 polymer ?
#
loop_
_entity_poly.entity_id
_entity_poly.type
_entity_poly.pdbx_seq_one_letter_code
_entity_poly.pdbx_strand_id
1 'polypeptide(L)'
;MVLSGTTQAEDVRIGRYQTLEPVPTTEQINPLEVIVLVHFPARVTTVGGAITHLLARSGYSLADTHDAEPALLVLLSRPLPEVHRELGPVTLERALGVLAGPVWRLVVDPVHRLVSYELRSRYRDEYRVTLPVPPASPSPVSMSTKPPGTSVEDLPARAPTPAHRAGPPHTAIPGESYGPVFRGETLSAIASAIHLPGVTPDQALVALLEANPHAFGHINGSPNMNLLLSGVTLRIPTAEDAGARSHAQAVEIVGQHWRDRLAHTSEH
;
A
#
# COMPACT_ATOMS: atom_id res chain seq x y z
N MET A 1 -36.52 -29.16 5.18
CA MET A 1 -37.71 -28.27 5.31
C MET A 1 -37.21 -26.88 5.69
N VAL A 2 -37.92 -25.82 5.28
CA VAL A 2 -37.55 -24.39 5.41
C VAL A 2 -38.43 -23.69 6.47
N LEU A 3 -38.19 -22.47 7.01
CA LEU A 3 -37.52 -21.25 6.53
C LEU A 3 -36.69 -20.52 7.63
N SER A 4 -36.07 -19.39 7.23
CA SER A 4 -35.88 -18.07 7.89
C SER A 4 -36.42 -17.84 9.32
N GLY A 5 -35.93 -16.91 10.16
CA GLY A 5 -35.08 -15.71 10.03
C GLY A 5 -34.83 -15.17 11.46
N THR A 6 -34.34 -13.97 11.77
CA THR A 6 -34.03 -12.76 11.00
C THR A 6 -33.02 -11.92 11.81
N THR A 7 -32.10 -11.22 11.16
CA THR A 7 -31.22 -10.23 11.80
C THR A 7 -32.04 -9.06 12.32
N GLN A 8 -31.89 -8.69 13.60
CA GLN A 8 -32.50 -7.48 14.16
C GLN A 8 -31.42 -6.42 14.38
N ALA A 9 -31.44 -5.36 13.58
CA ALA A 9 -30.70 -4.13 13.87
C ALA A 9 -31.36 -3.41 15.05
N GLU A 10 -30.56 -2.84 15.96
CA GLU A 10 -31.09 -2.05 17.07
C GLU A 10 -31.41 -0.61 16.62
N ASP A 11 -32.70 -0.28 16.59
CA ASP A 11 -33.17 1.10 16.39
C ASP A 11 -32.72 2.03 17.52
N VAL A 12 -32.00 3.10 17.16
CA VAL A 12 -31.60 4.14 18.11
C VAL A 12 -32.77 5.11 18.33
N ARG A 13 -33.46 4.97 19.46
CA ARG A 13 -34.65 5.79 19.79
C ARG A 13 -34.27 7.19 20.28
N ILE A 14 -34.64 8.22 19.50
CA ILE A 14 -34.48 9.63 19.87
C ILE A 14 -35.87 10.25 20.13
N GLY A 15 -36.37 10.11 21.36
CA GLY A 15 -37.68 10.64 21.76
C GLY A 15 -38.88 9.74 21.38
N ARG A 16 -40.11 10.26 21.54
CA ARG A 16 -41.34 9.44 21.52
C ARG A 16 -41.93 9.14 20.13
N TYR A 17 -41.46 9.77 19.05
CA TYR A 17 -42.12 9.72 17.74
C TYR A 17 -41.20 9.68 16.50
N GLN A 18 -39.89 9.50 16.67
CA GLN A 18 -38.99 9.31 15.52
C GLN A 18 -38.05 8.12 15.76
N THR A 19 -38.33 7.04 15.02
CA THR A 19 -37.35 6.01 14.72
C THR A 19 -36.58 6.48 13.50
N LEU A 20 -35.34 6.91 13.71
CA LEU A 20 -34.38 7.09 12.62
C LEU A 20 -33.63 5.76 12.49
N GLU A 21 -33.72 5.13 11.32
CA GLU A 21 -32.82 4.02 11.00
C GLU A 21 -31.38 4.53 11.15
N PRO A 22 -30.49 3.83 11.88
CA PRO A 22 -29.12 4.26 12.10
C PRO A 22 -28.27 4.06 10.84
N VAL A 23 -28.45 4.94 9.86
CA VAL A 23 -27.62 5.00 8.65
C VAL A 23 -26.24 5.55 9.03
N PRO A 24 -25.13 4.87 8.67
CA PRO A 24 -23.79 5.38 8.94
C PRO A 24 -23.55 6.70 8.21
N THR A 25 -22.85 7.64 8.87
CA THR A 25 -22.56 8.95 8.27
C THR A 25 -21.53 8.83 7.14
N THR A 26 -21.48 9.81 6.24
CA THR A 26 -20.54 9.80 5.09
C THR A 26 -19.10 9.62 5.55
N GLU A 27 -18.72 10.20 6.69
CA GLU A 27 -17.37 10.11 7.27
C GLU A 27 -17.09 8.75 7.94
N GLN A 28 -18.13 8.01 8.34
CA GLN A 28 -18.02 6.63 8.80
C GLN A 28 -17.84 5.65 7.64
N ILE A 29 -18.43 5.96 6.48
CA ILE A 29 -18.27 5.20 5.23
C ILE A 29 -16.91 5.51 4.59
N ASN A 30 -16.54 6.80 4.52
CA ASN A 30 -15.29 7.31 3.98
C ASN A 30 -14.51 8.12 5.04
N PRO A 31 -13.55 7.50 5.76
CA PRO A 31 -12.73 8.18 6.76
C PRO A 31 -11.87 9.34 6.26
N LEU A 32 -11.74 9.54 4.94
CA LEU A 32 -11.04 10.70 4.37
C LEU A 32 -11.95 11.94 4.25
N GLU A 33 -13.27 11.80 4.37
CA GLU A 33 -14.21 12.93 4.40
C GLU A 33 -14.39 13.53 5.80
N VAL A 34 -13.83 12.90 6.85
CA VAL A 34 -13.80 13.44 8.21
C VAL A 34 -13.30 14.88 8.21
N ILE A 35 -14.09 15.80 8.78
CA ILE A 35 -13.69 17.19 9.00
C ILE A 35 -12.62 17.23 10.09
N VAL A 36 -11.45 17.75 9.76
CA VAL A 36 -10.31 17.92 10.65
C VAL A 36 -10.01 19.39 10.91
N LEU A 37 -9.58 19.66 12.13
CA LEU A 37 -8.89 20.88 12.54
C LEU A 37 -7.60 20.43 13.24
N VAL A 38 -6.44 20.71 12.64
CA VAL A 38 -5.14 20.26 13.14
C VAL A 38 -4.19 21.44 13.34
N HIS A 39 -3.41 21.36 14.42
CA HIS A 39 -2.25 22.19 14.68
C HIS A 39 -1.02 21.27 14.71
N PHE A 40 -0.08 21.43 13.78
CA PHE A 40 1.08 20.56 13.65
C PHE A 40 2.14 20.90 14.70
N PRO A 41 2.50 19.96 15.60
CA PRO A 41 3.50 20.22 16.63
C PRO A 41 4.88 20.47 16.01
N ALA A 42 5.72 21.27 16.66
CA ALA A 42 7.02 21.72 16.12
C ALA A 42 7.95 20.60 15.58
N ARG A 43 7.83 19.38 16.12
CA ARG A 43 8.55 18.18 15.63
C ARG A 43 8.20 17.76 14.19
N VAL A 44 7.04 18.17 13.68
CA VAL A 44 6.62 17.97 12.30
C VAL A 44 7.22 19.11 11.48
N THR A 45 8.27 18.82 10.74
CA THR A 45 9.06 19.80 9.99
C THR A 45 8.93 19.67 8.47
N THR A 46 8.40 18.55 7.97
CA THR A 46 8.26 18.26 6.54
C THR A 46 6.82 18.01 6.13
N VAL A 47 6.54 18.18 4.83
CA VAL A 47 5.25 17.86 4.20
C VAL A 47 4.91 16.38 4.38
N GLY A 48 5.87 15.47 4.21
CA GLY A 48 5.67 14.04 4.47
C GLY A 48 5.32 13.75 5.93
N GLY A 49 6.01 14.39 6.88
CA GLY A 49 5.68 14.28 8.30
C GLY A 49 4.28 14.79 8.64
N ALA A 50 3.83 15.87 7.97
CA ALA A 50 2.48 16.42 8.15
C ALA A 50 1.39 15.49 7.57
N ILE A 51 1.64 14.89 6.41
CA ILE A 51 0.77 13.87 5.80
C ILE A 51 0.64 12.66 6.74
N THR A 52 1.75 12.09 7.21
CA THR A 52 1.73 10.98 8.17
C THR A 52 1.01 11.36 9.48
N HIS A 53 1.16 12.61 9.94
CA HIS A 53 0.48 13.09 11.15
C HIS A 53 -1.05 13.18 10.98
N LEU A 54 -1.54 13.66 9.83
CA LEU A 54 -2.96 13.70 9.49
C LEU A 54 -3.58 12.29 9.39
N LEU A 55 -2.86 11.35 8.79
CA LEU A 55 -3.34 9.99 8.54
C LEU A 55 -3.41 9.13 9.81
N ALA A 56 -2.63 9.45 10.85
CA ALA A 56 -2.47 8.65 12.07
C ALA A 56 -3.76 8.29 12.84
N ARG A 57 -4.91 8.90 12.51
CA ARG A 57 -6.22 8.63 13.13
C ARG A 57 -7.33 8.23 12.15
N SER A 58 -7.11 8.24 10.83
CA SER A 58 -8.12 7.85 9.84
C SER A 58 -8.13 6.35 9.53
N GLY A 59 -7.10 5.63 9.98
CA GLY A 59 -6.87 4.24 9.60
C GLY A 59 -6.31 4.09 8.18
N TYR A 60 -5.94 5.19 7.52
CA TYR A 60 -5.12 5.16 6.31
C TYR A 60 -3.63 5.37 6.65
N SER A 61 -2.75 4.92 5.77
CA SER A 61 -1.29 5.14 5.85
C SER A 61 -0.74 5.67 4.52
N LEU A 62 0.42 6.31 4.54
CA LEU A 62 1.15 6.64 3.31
C LEU A 62 1.70 5.34 2.70
N ALA A 63 1.54 5.14 1.40
CA ALA A 63 2.11 4.00 0.68
C ALA A 63 3.64 3.98 0.74
N ASP A 64 4.25 2.80 0.62
CA ASP A 64 5.70 2.64 0.64
C ASP A 64 6.37 3.44 -0.48
N THR A 65 7.38 4.22 -0.11
CA THR A 65 8.02 5.19 -1.01
C THR A 65 9.24 4.63 -1.75
N HIS A 66 9.51 3.32 -1.65
CA HIS A 66 10.61 2.67 -2.36
C HIS A 66 10.33 2.57 -3.87
N ASP A 67 9.11 2.17 -4.23
CA ASP A 67 8.69 1.95 -5.63
C ASP A 67 7.86 3.13 -6.19
N ALA A 68 7.75 4.21 -5.42
CA ALA A 68 7.06 5.43 -5.82
C ALA A 68 7.87 6.27 -6.82
N GLU A 69 7.20 7.17 -7.55
CA GLU A 69 7.90 8.12 -8.42
C GLU A 69 8.97 8.92 -7.63
N PRO A 70 10.19 9.12 -8.15
CA PRO A 70 11.24 9.84 -7.44
C PRO A 70 10.85 11.29 -7.13
N ALA A 71 9.91 11.86 -7.89
CA ALA A 71 9.30 13.15 -7.61
C ALA A 71 8.54 13.17 -6.26
N LEU A 72 7.95 12.04 -5.82
CA LEU A 72 7.22 11.96 -4.55
C LEU A 72 8.14 12.18 -3.36
N LEU A 73 9.34 11.58 -3.38
CA LEU A 73 10.37 11.81 -2.36
C LEU A 73 10.76 13.29 -2.28
N VAL A 74 10.79 13.99 -3.42
CA VAL A 74 11.04 15.43 -3.49
C VAL A 74 9.89 16.26 -2.87
N LEU A 75 8.63 15.80 -2.92
CA LEU A 75 7.51 16.42 -2.21
C LEU A 75 7.62 16.16 -0.70
N LEU A 76 7.74 14.89 -0.29
CA LEU A 76 7.68 14.46 1.11
C LEU A 76 8.82 15.07 1.96
N SER A 77 9.98 15.33 1.34
CA SER A 77 11.14 15.98 1.96
C SER A 77 11.06 17.50 2.03
N ARG A 78 10.06 18.17 1.41
CA ARG A 78 9.92 19.63 1.52
C ARG A 78 9.60 20.06 2.96
N PRO A 79 10.13 21.21 3.43
CA PRO A 79 9.73 21.76 4.72
C PRO A 79 8.24 22.08 4.72
N LEU A 80 7.58 21.85 5.85
CA LEU A 80 6.20 22.27 6.06
C LEU A 80 6.14 23.81 6.09
N PRO A 81 5.39 24.48 5.19
CA PRO A 81 5.25 25.93 5.23
C PRO A 81 4.54 26.37 6.52
N GLU A 82 4.97 27.50 7.11
CA GLU A 82 4.39 27.97 8.38
C GLU A 82 2.88 28.28 8.27
N VAL A 83 2.40 28.72 7.10
CA VAL A 83 0.96 28.90 6.82
C VAL A 83 0.15 27.58 6.83
N HIS A 84 0.82 26.43 6.73
CA HIS A 84 0.21 25.09 6.85
C HIS A 84 0.42 24.48 8.24
N ARG A 85 0.95 25.21 9.23
CA ARG A 85 1.03 24.77 10.64
C ARG A 85 -0.34 24.53 11.25
N GLU A 86 -1.35 25.24 10.77
CA GLU A 86 -2.74 25.09 11.17
C GLU A 86 -3.59 24.85 9.92
N LEU A 87 -4.38 23.78 9.92
CA LEU A 87 -5.29 23.44 8.82
C LEU A 87 -6.66 23.09 9.38
N GLY A 88 -7.69 23.77 8.88
CA GLY A 88 -9.09 23.43 9.14
C GLY A 88 -10.00 24.65 9.38
N PRO A 89 -11.31 24.43 9.55
CA PRO A 89 -12.01 23.15 9.39
C PRO A 89 -12.16 22.77 7.91
N VAL A 90 -11.59 21.62 7.52
CA VAL A 90 -11.67 21.06 6.15
C VAL A 90 -11.72 19.53 6.21
N THR A 91 -12.14 18.84 5.16
CA THR A 91 -12.04 17.37 5.11
C THR A 91 -10.58 16.91 5.11
N LEU A 92 -10.30 15.73 5.66
CA LEU A 92 -8.97 15.14 5.68
C LEU A 92 -8.37 14.99 4.27
N GLU A 93 -9.15 14.52 3.30
CA GLU A 93 -8.76 14.46 1.88
C GLU A 93 -8.33 15.84 1.37
N ARG A 94 -9.09 16.89 1.71
CA ARG A 94 -8.77 18.25 1.29
C ARG A 94 -7.51 18.78 1.96
N ALA A 95 -7.28 18.46 3.24
CA ALA A 95 -6.05 18.81 3.95
C ALA A 95 -4.82 18.15 3.32
N LEU A 96 -4.90 16.86 2.98
CA LEU A 96 -3.87 16.12 2.25
C LEU A 96 -3.58 16.77 0.89
N GLY A 97 -4.62 17.13 0.14
CA GLY A 97 -4.49 17.87 -1.13
C GLY A 97 -3.87 19.26 -0.99
N VAL A 98 -4.10 19.97 0.12
CA VAL A 98 -3.46 21.28 0.41
C VAL A 98 -1.98 21.12 0.72
N LEU A 99 -1.60 20.11 1.52
CA LEU A 99 -0.20 19.81 1.85
C LEU A 99 0.62 19.42 0.63
N ALA A 100 0.05 18.61 -0.28
CA ALA A 100 0.72 18.22 -1.52
C ALA A 100 0.74 19.37 -2.55
N GLY A 101 -0.36 20.13 -2.66
CA GLY A 101 -0.52 21.23 -3.59
C GLY A 101 -1.07 20.81 -4.97
N PRO A 102 -1.41 21.79 -5.84
CA PRO A 102 -2.25 21.58 -7.02
C PRO A 102 -1.58 20.83 -8.17
N VAL A 103 -0.25 20.61 -8.12
CA VAL A 103 0.49 19.86 -9.13
C VAL A 103 0.38 18.34 -8.95
N TRP A 104 0.03 17.92 -7.74
CA TRP A 104 -0.16 16.53 -7.36
C TRP A 104 -1.63 16.10 -7.47
N ARG A 105 -1.83 14.79 -7.59
CA ARG A 105 -3.10 14.10 -7.45
C ARG A 105 -2.96 13.14 -6.28
N LEU A 106 -3.87 13.21 -5.31
CA LEU A 106 -4.00 12.19 -4.27
C LEU A 106 -4.56 10.92 -4.93
N VAL A 107 -3.91 9.79 -4.70
CA VAL A 107 -4.37 8.46 -5.09
C VAL A 107 -4.71 7.71 -3.82
N VAL A 108 -5.93 7.20 -3.74
CA VAL A 108 -6.45 6.48 -2.57
C VAL A 108 -6.63 5.02 -2.95
N ASP A 109 -6.04 4.14 -2.16
CA ASP A 109 -6.33 2.72 -2.16
C ASP A 109 -7.22 2.39 -0.96
N PRO A 110 -8.54 2.21 -1.15
CA PRO A 110 -9.46 1.87 -0.06
C PRO A 110 -9.30 0.43 0.43
N VAL A 111 -8.62 -0.45 -0.32
CA VAL A 111 -8.49 -1.89 0.01
C VAL A 111 -7.44 -2.10 1.09
N HIS A 112 -6.22 -1.58 0.89
CA HIS A 112 -5.16 -1.66 1.91
C HIS A 112 -5.12 -0.41 2.80
N ARG A 113 -6.04 0.53 2.58
CA ARG A 113 -6.12 1.84 3.26
C ARG A 113 -4.80 2.61 3.11
N LEU A 114 -4.31 2.71 1.88
CA LEU A 114 -3.12 3.48 1.55
C LEU A 114 -3.50 4.76 0.81
N VAL A 115 -2.65 5.78 0.97
CA VAL A 115 -2.66 6.96 0.09
C VAL A 115 -1.29 7.15 -0.54
N SER A 116 -1.27 7.57 -1.79
CA SER A 116 -0.06 7.95 -2.52
C SER A 116 -0.32 9.24 -3.29
N TYR A 117 0.69 9.78 -3.97
CA TYR A 117 0.52 10.94 -4.85
C TYR A 117 1.21 10.73 -6.19
N GLU A 118 0.49 11.05 -7.25
CA GLU A 118 0.99 11.06 -8.62
C GLU A 118 1.13 12.50 -9.12
N LEU A 119 2.17 12.77 -9.91
CA LEU A 119 2.32 14.06 -10.55
C LEU A 119 1.35 14.16 -11.74
N ARG A 120 0.54 15.22 -11.80
CA ARG A 120 -0.45 15.38 -12.89
C ARG A 120 0.27 15.42 -14.24
N SER A 121 -0.25 14.71 -15.25
CA SER A 121 0.41 14.46 -16.54
C SER A 121 1.06 15.70 -17.18
N ARG A 122 0.36 16.85 -17.17
CA ARG A 122 0.86 18.13 -17.70
C ARG A 122 2.22 18.58 -17.12
N TYR A 123 2.52 18.20 -15.88
CA TYR A 123 3.79 18.47 -15.19
C TYR A 123 4.77 17.30 -15.26
N ARG A 124 4.27 16.08 -15.49
CA ARG A 124 5.08 14.86 -15.60
C ARG A 124 6.03 14.92 -16.79
N ASP A 125 5.54 15.42 -17.92
CA ASP A 125 6.36 15.61 -19.12
C ASP A 125 7.32 16.80 -19.02
N GLU A 126 6.87 17.90 -18.38
CA GLU A 126 7.67 19.12 -18.17
C GLU A 126 8.85 18.88 -17.21
N TYR A 127 8.64 18.20 -16.08
CA TYR A 127 9.68 17.95 -15.08
C TYR A 127 10.46 16.63 -15.27
N ARG A 128 10.04 15.74 -16.19
CA ARG A 128 10.81 14.54 -16.58
C ARG A 128 12.23 14.84 -17.08
N VAL A 129 12.44 16.05 -17.60
CA VAL A 129 13.70 16.48 -18.21
C VAL A 129 14.69 17.05 -17.18
N THR A 130 14.28 17.29 -15.92
CA THR A 130 15.04 18.13 -14.98
C THR A 130 15.21 17.56 -13.57
N LEU A 131 14.62 16.42 -13.23
CA LEU A 131 15.08 15.68 -12.05
C LEU A 131 16.44 15.05 -12.36
N PRO A 132 17.55 15.47 -11.73
CA PRO A 132 18.78 14.70 -11.83
C PRO A 132 18.50 13.34 -11.19
N VAL A 133 18.55 12.28 -12.00
CA VAL A 133 18.77 10.93 -11.47
C VAL A 133 20.05 11.05 -10.62
N PRO A 134 20.00 10.86 -9.30
CA PRO A 134 21.23 10.82 -8.53
C PRO A 134 22.08 9.70 -9.15
N PRO A 135 23.36 9.96 -9.52
CA PRO A 135 24.19 8.92 -10.11
C PRO A 135 24.15 7.72 -9.17
N ALA A 136 23.76 6.56 -9.72
CA ALA A 136 23.48 5.37 -8.93
C ALA A 136 24.60 5.18 -7.91
N SER A 137 24.27 5.32 -6.62
CA SER A 137 25.26 5.25 -5.54
C SER A 137 25.95 3.90 -5.69
N PRO A 138 27.24 3.85 -6.04
CA PRO A 138 27.86 2.60 -6.46
C PRO A 138 27.79 1.64 -5.28
N SER A 139 27.23 0.44 -5.53
CA SER A 139 27.13 -0.62 -4.55
C SER A 139 28.48 -0.78 -3.84
N PRO A 140 28.53 -0.79 -2.50
CA PRO A 140 29.80 -0.92 -1.79
C PRO A 140 30.45 -2.23 -2.21
N VAL A 141 31.58 -2.12 -2.91
CA VAL A 141 32.37 -3.28 -3.32
C VAL A 141 32.77 -4.06 -2.08
N SER A 142 32.39 -5.33 -2.05
CA SER A 142 32.58 -6.22 -0.90
C SER A 142 34.06 -6.53 -0.72
N MET A 143 34.76 -5.69 0.06
CA MET A 143 36.10 -5.97 0.53
C MET A 143 36.02 -6.83 1.78
N SER A 144 36.25 -8.12 1.60
CA SER A 144 36.37 -9.10 2.68
C SER A 144 37.52 -8.73 3.62
N THR A 145 37.20 -8.28 4.83
CA THR A 145 38.12 -8.28 5.97
C THR A 145 37.46 -8.99 7.15
N LYS A 146 38.03 -10.15 7.48
CA LYS A 146 37.72 -10.98 8.64
C LYS A 146 37.78 -10.14 9.93
N PRO A 147 36.74 -10.11 10.77
CA PRO A 147 36.89 -9.66 12.15
C PRO A 147 37.59 -10.75 12.98
N PRO A 148 38.66 -10.44 13.73
CA PRO A 148 38.99 -11.20 14.94
C PRO A 148 37.91 -10.85 15.99
N GLY A 149 37.33 -11.87 16.62
CA GLY A 149 36.24 -11.66 17.58
C GLY A 149 36.72 -11.17 18.94
N THR A 150 35.82 -10.49 19.66
CA THR A 150 35.71 -10.51 21.12
C THR A 150 34.21 -10.50 21.46
N SER A 151 33.84 -11.10 22.59
CA SER A 151 32.50 -11.60 22.87
C SER A 151 31.80 -10.87 24.02
N VAL A 152 30.51 -10.55 23.83
CA VAL A 152 29.36 -10.54 24.78
C VAL A 152 29.34 -9.71 26.09
N GLU A 153 28.13 -9.70 26.69
CA GLU A 153 27.62 -9.08 27.93
C GLU A 153 27.45 -7.53 27.95
N ASP A 154 26.34 -6.95 28.44
CA ASP A 154 25.07 -7.47 29.01
C ASP A 154 23.93 -6.40 28.93
N LEU A 155 22.73 -6.73 29.44
CA LEU A 155 21.56 -5.88 29.81
C LEU A 155 20.43 -5.70 28.76
N PRO A 156 19.14 -5.68 29.19
CA PRO A 156 18.34 -6.90 29.01
C PRO A 156 17.05 -6.74 28.19
N ALA A 157 16.40 -7.88 27.95
CA ALA A 157 15.24 -8.07 27.10
C ALA A 157 14.04 -7.15 27.41
N ARG A 158 13.51 -6.52 26.34
CA ARG A 158 12.09 -6.12 26.26
C ARG A 158 11.38 -7.10 25.34
N ALA A 159 10.50 -7.92 25.90
CA ALA A 159 9.81 -8.97 25.15
C ALA A 159 8.93 -8.38 24.02
N PRO A 160 8.95 -8.95 22.79
CA PRO A 160 7.95 -8.63 21.79
C PRO A 160 6.61 -9.26 22.19
N THR A 161 5.65 -8.42 22.57
CA THR A 161 4.25 -8.82 22.79
C THR A 161 3.65 -9.27 21.45
N PRO A 162 2.85 -10.36 21.39
CA PRO A 162 2.55 -11.01 20.12
C PRO A 162 1.45 -10.29 19.32
N ALA A 163 1.83 -9.66 18.21
CA ALA A 163 0.90 -9.36 17.12
C ALA A 163 0.46 -10.68 16.44
N HIS A 164 -0.79 -10.74 15.99
CA HIS A 164 -1.43 -12.01 15.62
C HIS A 164 -0.71 -12.80 14.52
N ARG A 165 -0.37 -14.04 14.88
CA ARG A 165 0.05 -15.11 13.98
C ARG A 165 -1.12 -15.53 13.09
N ALA A 166 -1.00 -15.25 11.79
CA ALA A 166 -1.38 -16.15 10.72
C ALA A 166 -0.56 -15.80 9.47
N GLY A 167 0.70 -16.28 9.43
CA GLY A 167 1.38 -16.43 8.15
C GLY A 167 0.65 -17.49 7.31
N PRO A 168 0.87 -17.51 5.98
CA PRO A 168 0.21 -18.45 5.08
C PRO A 168 0.29 -19.91 5.59
N PRO A 169 -0.83 -20.67 5.65
CA PRO A 169 -0.83 -22.03 6.21
C PRO A 169 -0.08 -23.08 5.39
N HIS A 170 0.33 -22.75 4.17
CA HIS A 170 1.00 -23.66 3.24
C HIS A 170 2.47 -23.28 3.08
N THR A 171 3.36 -24.28 3.10
CA THR A 171 4.79 -24.08 2.86
C THR A 171 5.02 -23.64 1.42
N ALA A 172 5.33 -22.37 1.21
CA ALA A 172 5.48 -21.79 -0.12
C ALA A 172 6.91 -22.02 -0.64
N ILE A 173 7.15 -23.22 -1.21
CA ILE A 173 8.48 -23.64 -1.68
C ILE A 173 8.67 -23.21 -3.16
N PRO A 174 9.77 -22.53 -3.51
CA PRO A 174 10.10 -22.19 -4.90
C PRO A 174 10.13 -23.41 -5.83
N GLY A 175 9.39 -23.34 -6.94
CA GLY A 175 9.26 -24.45 -7.90
C GLY A 175 8.17 -25.48 -7.56
N GLU A 176 7.54 -25.41 -6.38
CA GLU A 176 6.40 -26.25 -6.01
C GLU A 176 5.04 -25.54 -6.20
N SER A 177 3.97 -26.23 -5.85
CA SER A 177 2.60 -25.72 -5.89
C SER A 177 2.17 -25.17 -4.53
N TYR A 178 1.60 -23.97 -4.53
CA TYR A 178 1.08 -23.27 -3.36
C TYR A 178 -0.45 -23.20 -3.39
N GLY A 179 -1.11 -23.73 -2.37
CA GLY A 179 -2.55 -23.54 -2.18
C GLY A 179 -3.25 -24.77 -1.58
N PRO A 180 -4.60 -24.74 -1.52
CA PRO A 180 -5.47 -23.74 -2.13
C PRO A 180 -5.36 -22.36 -1.46
N VAL A 181 -5.40 -21.29 -2.27
CA VAL A 181 -5.37 -19.89 -1.83
C VAL A 181 -6.59 -19.58 -0.98
N PHE A 182 -6.39 -18.97 0.19
CA PHE A 182 -7.49 -18.62 1.10
C PHE A 182 -8.23 -17.35 0.69
N ARG A 183 -9.49 -17.22 1.11
CA ARG A 183 -10.28 -16.01 0.86
C ARG A 183 -9.72 -14.83 1.65
N GLY A 184 -9.28 -13.78 0.94
CA GLY A 184 -8.63 -12.61 1.54
C GLY A 184 -7.11 -12.69 1.54
N GLU A 185 -6.52 -13.78 1.05
CA GLU A 185 -5.09 -13.87 0.79
C GLU A 185 -4.69 -13.08 -0.46
N THR A 186 -3.52 -12.44 -0.47
CA THR A 186 -3.06 -11.58 -1.57
C THR A 186 -1.80 -12.14 -2.24
N LEU A 187 -1.61 -11.79 -3.52
CA LEU A 187 -0.41 -12.19 -4.26
C LEU A 187 0.87 -11.64 -3.62
N SER A 188 0.81 -10.44 -3.02
CA SER A 188 1.93 -9.81 -2.32
C SER A 188 2.30 -10.52 -1.02
N ALA A 189 1.33 -11.04 -0.27
CA ALA A 189 1.60 -11.86 0.91
C ALA A 189 2.28 -13.19 0.53
N ILE A 190 1.80 -13.83 -0.55
CA ILE A 190 2.38 -15.07 -1.08
C ILE A 190 3.80 -14.83 -1.64
N ALA A 191 3.98 -13.78 -2.44
CA ALA A 191 5.29 -13.37 -3.00
C ALA A 191 6.32 -13.06 -1.91
N SER A 192 5.88 -12.45 -0.81
CA SER A 192 6.72 -12.17 0.35
C SER A 192 7.08 -13.44 1.14
N ALA A 193 6.17 -14.43 1.20
CA ALA A 193 6.37 -15.69 1.90
C ALA A 193 7.31 -16.68 1.20
N ILE A 194 7.36 -16.68 -0.14
CA ILE A 194 8.25 -17.57 -0.93
C ILE A 194 9.73 -17.16 -0.90
N HIS A 195 10.01 -15.88 -0.59
CA HIS A 195 11.34 -15.24 -0.57
C HIS A 195 12.37 -15.81 -1.57
N LEU A 196 12.26 -15.41 -2.84
CA LEU A 196 13.20 -15.80 -3.88
C LEU A 196 14.54 -15.03 -3.74
N PRO A 197 15.68 -15.71 -3.53
CA PRO A 197 16.97 -15.03 -3.34
C PRO A 197 17.42 -14.33 -4.62
N GLY A 198 17.78 -13.05 -4.52
CA GLY A 198 18.25 -12.24 -5.65
C GLY A 198 17.13 -11.66 -6.54
N VAL A 199 15.87 -11.85 -6.17
CA VAL A 199 14.69 -11.38 -6.91
C VAL A 199 13.95 -10.32 -6.08
N THR A 200 13.48 -9.25 -6.72
CA THR A 200 12.69 -8.19 -6.05
C THR A 200 11.22 -8.59 -5.87
N PRO A 201 10.48 -8.02 -4.90
CA PRO A 201 9.07 -8.32 -4.68
C PRO A 201 8.21 -8.17 -5.95
N ASP A 202 8.43 -7.13 -6.76
CA ASP A 202 7.69 -6.90 -8.01
C ASP A 202 8.01 -7.96 -9.07
N GLN A 203 9.28 -8.37 -9.18
CA GLN A 203 9.66 -9.47 -10.07
C GLN A 203 8.97 -10.78 -9.66
N ALA A 204 8.89 -11.06 -8.36
CA ALA A 204 8.16 -12.22 -7.84
C ALA A 204 6.64 -12.12 -8.10
N LEU A 205 6.03 -10.93 -7.91
CA LEU A 205 4.63 -10.67 -8.22
C LEU A 205 4.31 -10.90 -9.71
N VAL A 206 5.12 -10.33 -10.62
CA VAL A 206 4.93 -10.48 -12.06
C VAL A 206 5.15 -11.93 -12.49
N ALA A 207 6.18 -12.61 -11.99
CA ALA A 207 6.42 -14.02 -12.29
C ALA A 207 5.31 -14.95 -11.77
N LEU A 208 4.74 -14.65 -10.59
CA LEU A 208 3.58 -15.37 -10.06
C LEU A 208 2.32 -15.13 -10.92
N LEU A 209 2.13 -13.92 -11.45
CA LEU A 209 1.05 -13.61 -12.39
C LEU A 209 1.22 -14.38 -13.71
N GLU A 210 2.41 -14.30 -14.32
CA GLU A 210 2.74 -14.95 -15.59
C GLU A 210 2.67 -16.49 -15.50
N ALA A 211 3.08 -17.07 -14.36
CA ALA A 211 2.97 -18.50 -14.12
C ALA A 211 1.52 -18.98 -13.85
N ASN A 212 0.61 -18.08 -13.45
CA ASN A 212 -0.73 -18.45 -12.96
C ASN A 212 -1.89 -17.60 -13.52
N PRO A 213 -1.98 -17.31 -14.84
CA PRO A 213 -3.02 -16.42 -15.37
C PRO A 213 -4.45 -16.88 -15.05
N HIS A 214 -4.66 -18.19 -14.91
CA HIS A 214 -5.94 -18.81 -14.54
C HIS A 214 -6.38 -18.52 -13.09
N ALA A 215 -5.48 -18.06 -12.23
CA ALA A 215 -5.74 -17.77 -10.82
C ALA A 215 -6.25 -16.32 -10.58
N PHE A 216 -6.40 -15.51 -11.64
CA PHE A 216 -6.74 -14.10 -11.52
C PHE A 216 -8.03 -13.73 -12.25
N GLY A 217 -8.79 -12.80 -11.64
CA GLY A 217 -9.82 -12.05 -12.33
C GLY A 217 -9.25 -11.18 -13.45
N HIS A 218 -10.10 -10.84 -14.42
CA HIS A 218 -9.70 -10.11 -15.62
C HIS A 218 -10.23 -8.68 -15.61
N ILE A 219 -9.43 -7.73 -16.08
CA ILE A 219 -9.83 -6.35 -16.38
C ILE A 219 -9.55 -6.11 -17.86
N ASN A 220 -10.52 -5.59 -18.61
CA ASN A 220 -10.40 -5.33 -20.05
C ASN A 220 -9.90 -6.55 -20.87
N GLY A 221 -10.24 -7.77 -20.43
CA GLY A 221 -9.83 -9.02 -21.06
C GLY A 221 -8.45 -9.57 -20.64
N SER A 222 -7.71 -8.86 -19.79
CA SER A 222 -6.38 -9.28 -19.32
C SER A 222 -6.41 -9.65 -17.83
N PRO A 223 -5.69 -10.70 -17.38
CA PRO A 223 -5.62 -11.06 -15.95
C PRO A 223 -4.94 -9.95 -15.15
N ASN A 224 -5.40 -9.71 -13.92
CA ASN A 224 -4.85 -8.67 -13.05
C ASN A 224 -4.36 -9.24 -11.72
N MET A 225 -3.08 -9.02 -11.37
CA MET A 225 -2.45 -9.49 -10.12
C MET A 225 -3.23 -9.15 -8.84
N ASN A 226 -4.01 -8.06 -8.87
CA ASN A 226 -4.78 -7.57 -7.74
C ASN A 226 -6.12 -8.29 -7.55
N LEU A 227 -6.50 -9.19 -8.46
CA LEU A 227 -7.76 -9.95 -8.48
C LEU A 227 -7.52 -11.46 -8.26
N LEU A 228 -6.66 -11.83 -7.31
CA LEU A 228 -6.38 -13.23 -6.97
C LEU A 228 -7.66 -13.96 -6.52
N LEU A 229 -7.94 -15.11 -7.14
CA LEU A 229 -9.09 -15.95 -6.86
C LEU A 229 -8.82 -16.89 -5.66
N SER A 230 -9.80 -17.07 -4.78
CA SER A 230 -9.71 -18.03 -3.67
C SER A 230 -10.04 -19.45 -4.12
N GLY A 231 -9.38 -20.46 -3.54
CA GLY A 231 -9.60 -21.88 -3.82
C GLY A 231 -8.77 -22.45 -4.96
N VAL A 232 -7.97 -21.63 -5.65
CA VAL A 232 -7.05 -22.05 -6.71
C VAL A 232 -5.68 -22.44 -6.14
N THR A 233 -4.92 -23.24 -6.88
CA THR A 233 -3.54 -23.59 -6.55
C THR A 233 -2.60 -22.88 -7.51
N LEU A 234 -1.65 -22.12 -6.98
CA LEU A 234 -0.62 -21.42 -7.73
C LEU A 234 0.61 -22.33 -7.93
N ARG A 235 1.24 -22.25 -9.09
CA ARG A 235 2.63 -22.70 -9.32
C ARG A 235 3.57 -21.59 -8.86
N ILE A 236 4.48 -21.88 -7.94
CA ILE A 236 5.50 -20.91 -7.52
C ILE A 236 6.65 -20.91 -8.55
N PRO A 237 7.00 -19.76 -9.15
CA PRO A 237 8.12 -19.65 -10.09
C PRO A 237 9.45 -19.88 -9.38
N THR A 238 10.48 -20.24 -10.14
CA THR A 238 11.85 -20.27 -9.63
C THR A 238 12.45 -18.85 -9.58
N ALA A 239 13.58 -18.70 -8.88
CA ALA A 239 14.31 -17.43 -8.88
C ALA A 239 14.86 -17.05 -10.28
N GLU A 240 15.14 -18.05 -11.13
CA GLU A 240 15.55 -17.83 -12.52
C GLU A 240 14.38 -17.32 -13.38
N ASP A 241 13.21 -17.97 -13.28
CA ASP A 241 11.98 -17.52 -13.96
C ASP A 241 11.64 -16.07 -13.60
N ALA A 242 11.69 -15.73 -12.30
CA ALA A 242 11.39 -14.38 -11.83
C ALA A 242 12.48 -13.35 -12.15
N GLY A 243 13.73 -13.79 -12.32
CA GLY A 243 14.85 -12.97 -12.79
C GLY A 243 14.78 -12.63 -14.30
N ALA A 244 13.94 -13.31 -15.09
CA ALA A 244 13.84 -13.10 -16.54
C ALA A 244 13.30 -11.70 -16.92
N ARG A 245 12.50 -11.07 -16.05
CA ARG A 245 12.06 -9.68 -16.17
C ARG A 245 13.00 -8.77 -15.39
N SER A 246 13.37 -7.61 -15.94
CA SER A 246 14.13 -6.63 -15.15
C SER A 246 13.25 -5.98 -14.08
N HIS A 247 13.83 -5.59 -12.95
CA HIS A 247 13.10 -4.92 -11.87
C HIS A 247 12.33 -3.67 -12.36
N ALA A 248 12.94 -2.84 -13.21
CA ALA A 248 12.28 -1.66 -13.80
C ALA A 248 11.07 -2.02 -14.69
N GLN A 249 11.10 -3.16 -15.40
CA GLN A 249 9.93 -3.65 -16.14
C GLN A 249 8.85 -4.18 -15.20
N ALA A 250 9.25 -4.89 -14.14
CA ALA A 250 8.31 -5.44 -13.16
C ALA A 250 7.53 -4.32 -12.44
N VAL A 251 8.21 -3.25 -12.00
CA VAL A 251 7.59 -2.08 -11.37
C VAL A 251 6.57 -1.39 -12.30
N GLU A 252 6.88 -1.19 -13.57
CA GLU A 252 5.91 -0.59 -14.52
C GLU A 252 4.69 -1.51 -14.74
N ILE A 253 4.90 -2.83 -14.83
CA ILE A 253 3.80 -3.81 -14.96
C ILE A 253 2.91 -3.80 -13.70
N VAL A 254 3.50 -3.84 -12.50
CA VAL A 254 2.77 -3.75 -11.23
C VAL A 254 1.97 -2.44 -11.17
N GLY A 255 2.62 -1.31 -11.47
CA GLY A 255 1.97 0.01 -11.53
C GLY A 255 0.82 0.08 -12.56
N GLN A 256 0.96 -0.55 -13.73
CA GLN A 256 -0.11 -0.65 -14.71
C GLN A 256 -1.30 -1.44 -14.17
N HIS A 257 -1.08 -2.63 -13.59
CA HIS A 257 -2.17 -3.43 -13.01
C HIS A 257 -2.89 -2.74 -11.84
N TRP A 258 -2.18 -1.92 -11.07
CA TRP A 258 -2.79 -1.04 -10.07
C TRP A 258 -3.67 0.04 -10.69
N ARG A 259 -3.16 0.75 -11.70
CA ARG A 259 -3.91 1.79 -12.43
C ARG A 259 -5.16 1.22 -13.12
N ASP A 260 -5.06 0.03 -13.72
CA ASP A 260 -6.19 -0.67 -14.33
C ASP A 260 -7.25 -1.09 -13.31
N ARG A 261 -6.84 -1.52 -12.10
CA ARG A 261 -7.77 -1.81 -11.00
C ARG A 261 -8.54 -0.56 -10.59
N LEU A 262 -7.84 0.54 -10.36
CA LEU A 262 -8.43 1.81 -9.92
C LEU A 262 -9.42 2.38 -10.96
N ALA A 263 -9.08 2.26 -12.24
CA ALA A 263 -9.99 2.61 -13.34
C ALA A 263 -11.27 1.75 -13.29
N HIS A 264 -11.13 0.43 -13.22
CA HIS A 264 -12.28 -0.48 -13.21
C HIS A 264 -13.19 -0.31 -11.98
N THR A 265 -12.63 0.00 -10.80
CA THR A 265 -13.43 0.32 -9.59
C THR A 265 -14.07 1.71 -9.63
N SER A 266 -13.80 2.53 -10.65
CA SER A 266 -14.41 3.86 -10.82
C SER A 266 -15.60 3.86 -11.79
N GLU A 267 -15.88 2.73 -12.46
CA GLU A 267 -16.97 2.58 -13.45
C GLU A 267 -18.17 1.78 -12.92
N HIS A 268 -18.16 1.37 -11.65
CA HIS A 268 -19.17 0.54 -10.99
C HIS A 268 -19.55 1.06 -9.60
#